data_AF-M0KC54-F1
#
_entry.id   AF-M0KC54-F1
#
_cell.length_a   1.000
_cell.length_b   1.000
_cell.length_c   1.000
_cell.angle_alpha   90.00
_cell.angle_beta   90.00
_cell.angle_gamma   90.00
#
_symmetry.space_group_name_H-M   'P 1'
#
loop_
_entity.id
_entity.type
_entity.pdbx_description
1 polymer ?
#
loop_
_entity_poly.entity_id
_entity_poly.type
_entity_poly.pdbx_seq_one_letter_code
_entity_poly.pdbx_strand_id
1 'polypeptide(L)'
;MKSGAGSPFEDDFDEEEDTEELDKAEVEPETEPITTDTETESDTTSEASHSSNSLPYKYRRDGVQDGRSHANLFLREEAEAHVEDVVDAMEETFESETVYKIDVLEAIVLAGNDPSRTVADELRKMGYGMK
;
A
#
# COMPACT_ATOMS: atom_id res chain seq x y z
N MET A 1 42.28 -18.78 -30.33
CA MET A 1 41.11 -18.20 -29.63
C MET A 1 41.24 -18.62 -28.18
N LYS A 2 41.36 -17.67 -27.25
CA LYS A 2 41.71 -17.92 -25.84
C LYS A 2 40.42 -18.12 -25.04
N SER A 3 40.46 -19.12 -24.16
CA SER A 3 39.35 -19.74 -23.42
C SER A 3 38.35 -18.79 -22.79
N GLY A 4 37.09 -19.23 -22.82
CA GLY A 4 35.95 -18.60 -22.18
C GLY A 4 36.09 -18.51 -20.67
N ALA A 5 35.39 -17.51 -20.12
CA ALA A 5 35.25 -17.26 -18.70
C ALA A 5 34.71 -18.51 -17.98
N GLY A 6 35.45 -18.98 -16.98
CA GLY A 6 34.91 -19.85 -15.96
C GLY A 6 33.90 -19.07 -15.11
N SER A 7 32.76 -19.69 -14.85
CA SER A 7 31.74 -19.20 -13.91
C SER A 7 32.31 -19.22 -12.49
N PRO A 8 32.21 -18.13 -11.69
CA PRO A 8 32.81 -18.06 -10.35
C PRO A 8 32.01 -18.79 -9.25
N PHE A 9 31.14 -19.74 -9.61
CA PHE A 9 30.21 -20.38 -8.67
C PHE A 9 30.16 -21.91 -8.76
N GLU A 10 31.11 -22.56 -9.43
CA GLU A 10 31.20 -24.03 -9.45
C GLU A 10 32.46 -24.48 -8.68
N ASP A 11 32.29 -24.79 -7.39
CA ASP A 11 32.67 -26.06 -6.74
C ASP A 11 32.52 -25.95 -5.21
N ASP A 12 31.63 -26.77 -4.64
CA ASP A 12 31.83 -27.62 -3.46
C ASP A 12 30.50 -27.94 -2.75
N PHE A 13 29.65 -28.72 -3.40
CA PHE A 13 28.73 -29.59 -2.67
C PHE A 13 28.80 -30.98 -3.28
N ASP A 14 29.84 -31.72 -2.92
CA ASP A 14 29.93 -33.17 -3.12
C ASP A 14 29.76 -33.86 -1.76
N GLU A 15 28.71 -34.68 -1.67
CA GLU A 15 28.70 -36.09 -1.21
C GLU A 15 27.34 -36.48 -0.60
N GLU A 16 26.48 -37.00 -1.49
CA GLU A 16 25.63 -38.20 -1.41
C GLU A 16 25.53 -38.97 -0.07
N GLU A 17 24.30 -39.22 0.41
CA GLU A 17 23.89 -40.55 0.90
C GLU A 17 22.35 -40.74 0.89
N ASP A 18 21.91 -41.63 -0.01
CA ASP A 18 20.96 -42.75 0.17
C ASP A 18 19.46 -42.50 0.54
N THR A 19 18.65 -42.53 -0.52
CA THR A 19 17.39 -43.27 -0.81
C THR A 19 16.37 -43.72 0.27
N GLU A 20 15.11 -43.76 -0.20
CA GLU A 20 13.83 -44.28 0.38
C GLU A 20 13.04 -43.20 1.17
N GLU A 21 11.79 -42.83 0.87
CA GLU A 21 10.62 -43.64 0.54
C GLU A 21 9.49 -42.73 -0.04
N LEU A 22 8.61 -43.36 -0.83
CA LEU A 22 7.55 -42.81 -1.66
C LEU A 22 6.48 -41.96 -0.93
N ASP A 23 6.10 -40.80 -1.49
CA ASP A 23 4.68 -40.47 -1.62
C ASP A 23 4.38 -39.64 -2.87
N LYS A 24 3.41 -40.12 -3.64
CA LYS A 24 3.03 -39.63 -4.96
C LYS A 24 1.79 -38.74 -4.79
N ALA A 25 2.00 -37.43 -4.69
CA ALA A 25 0.92 -36.46 -4.84
C ALA A 25 1.00 -35.82 -6.23
N GLU A 26 0.19 -36.36 -7.14
CA GLU A 26 -0.13 -35.79 -8.45
C GLU A 26 -0.87 -34.46 -8.22
N VAL A 27 -0.30 -33.33 -8.62
CA VAL A 27 -1.00 -32.03 -8.62
C VAL A 27 -1.13 -31.58 -10.07
N GLU A 28 -2.32 -31.77 -10.63
CA GLU A 28 -2.73 -31.19 -11.92
C GLU A 28 -2.80 -29.66 -11.79
N PRO A 29 -2.33 -28.88 -12.78
CA PRO A 29 -2.71 -27.48 -12.87
C PRO A 29 -4.06 -27.37 -13.58
N GLU A 30 -5.15 -27.25 -12.83
CA GLU A 30 -6.41 -26.72 -13.35
C GLU A 30 -6.23 -25.22 -13.65
N THR A 31 -6.05 -24.89 -14.94
CA THR A 31 -6.18 -23.53 -15.44
C THR A 31 -7.66 -23.19 -15.62
N GLU A 32 -8.24 -22.49 -14.66
CA GLU A 32 -9.52 -21.80 -14.81
C GLU A 32 -9.28 -20.35 -15.29
N PRO A 33 -9.89 -19.89 -16.41
CA PRO A 33 -9.85 -18.49 -16.78
C PRO A 33 -10.83 -17.69 -15.92
N ILE A 34 -10.33 -16.89 -14.98
CA ILE A 34 -11.17 -15.92 -14.27
C ILE A 34 -11.48 -14.73 -15.21
N THR A 35 -12.65 -14.78 -15.84
CA THR A 35 -13.26 -13.62 -16.50
C THR A 35 -13.84 -12.72 -15.42
N THR A 36 -13.16 -11.62 -15.10
CA THR A 36 -13.75 -10.54 -14.30
C THR A 36 -14.39 -9.53 -15.25
N ASP A 37 -15.60 -9.85 -15.70
CA ASP A 37 -16.56 -8.82 -16.12
C ASP A 37 -17.12 -8.21 -14.83
N THR A 38 -16.79 -6.95 -14.58
CA THR A 38 -17.48 -6.14 -13.60
C THR A 38 -17.87 -4.84 -14.29
N GLU A 39 -18.94 -4.91 -15.06
CA GLU A 39 -19.77 -3.76 -15.38
C GLU A 39 -20.40 -3.29 -14.07
N THR A 40 -19.86 -2.21 -13.50
CA THR A 40 -20.54 -1.47 -12.43
C THR A 40 -21.40 -0.40 -13.08
N GLU A 41 -22.70 -0.67 -13.20
CA GLU A 41 -23.68 0.36 -13.51
C GLU A 41 -23.69 1.39 -12.37
N SER A 42 -23.21 2.61 -12.65
CA SER A 42 -23.38 3.75 -11.75
C SER A 42 -24.77 4.33 -11.95
N ASP A 43 -25.72 3.88 -11.13
CA ASP A 43 -27.02 4.51 -10.97
C ASP A 43 -26.91 5.76 -10.08
N THR A 44 -27.70 6.77 -10.43
CA THR A 44 -27.52 8.18 -10.06
C THR A 44 -28.29 8.51 -8.79
N THR A 45 -27.65 9.10 -7.76
CA THR A 45 -28.35 9.98 -6.81
C THR A 45 -27.54 11.25 -6.52
N SER A 46 -27.89 12.28 -7.27
CA SER A 46 -27.42 13.66 -7.09
C SER A 46 -28.23 14.34 -5.99
N GLU A 47 -27.88 14.14 -4.71
CA GLU A 47 -28.45 14.94 -3.61
C GLU A 47 -27.39 15.26 -2.54
N ALA A 48 -26.87 16.49 -2.59
CA ALA A 48 -26.40 17.34 -1.48
C ALA A 48 -25.34 18.35 -1.95
N SER A 49 -25.61 19.08 -3.05
CA SER A 49 -24.95 20.36 -3.23
C SER A 49 -25.63 21.33 -2.28
N HIS A 50 -24.94 21.76 -1.22
CA HIS A 50 -25.04 23.05 -0.51
C HIS A 50 -24.42 22.87 0.91
N SER A 51 -23.15 23.32 1.06
CA SER A 51 -22.32 23.46 2.28
C SER A 51 -21.25 22.39 2.64
N SER A 52 -20.95 21.41 1.80
CA SER A 52 -19.92 20.38 2.12
C SER A 52 -18.45 20.84 2.01
N ASN A 53 -18.16 22.04 1.49
CA ASN A 53 -16.78 22.52 1.31
C ASN A 53 -16.16 23.17 2.57
N SER A 54 -16.93 23.39 3.63
CA SER A 54 -16.36 23.92 4.90
C SER A 54 -15.80 22.83 5.80
N LEU A 55 -16.25 21.59 5.63
CA LEU A 55 -15.87 20.49 6.49
C LEU A 55 -14.57 19.84 5.98
N PRO A 56 -13.60 19.56 6.87
CA PRO A 56 -12.38 18.85 6.48
C PRO A 56 -12.66 17.50 5.80
N TYR A 57 -11.73 17.06 4.96
CA TYR A 57 -11.91 15.90 4.08
C TYR A 57 -12.34 14.61 4.81
N LYS A 58 -11.79 14.34 6.00
CA LYS A 58 -12.11 13.17 6.82
C LYS A 58 -13.60 13.07 7.19
N TYR A 59 -14.28 14.20 7.35
CA TYR A 59 -15.68 14.24 7.81
C TYR A 59 -16.70 14.30 6.66
N ARG A 60 -16.26 14.61 5.44
CA ARG A 60 -17.15 14.65 4.26
C ARG A 60 -17.15 13.34 3.45
N ARG A 61 -16.23 12.43 3.75
CA ARG A 61 -16.03 11.18 3.00
C ARG A 61 -16.76 10.02 3.69
N ASP A 62 -17.29 9.10 2.90
CA ASP A 62 -17.92 7.88 3.43
C ASP A 62 -16.91 6.76 3.73
N GLY A 63 -15.74 6.82 3.09
CA GLY A 63 -14.65 5.87 3.30
C GLY A 63 -13.30 6.51 3.01
N VAL A 64 -12.21 5.86 3.46
CA VAL A 64 -10.85 6.40 3.31
C VAL A 64 -10.43 6.56 1.85
N GLN A 65 -11.00 5.82 0.91
CA GLN A 65 -10.67 5.89 -0.51
C GLN A 65 -11.53 6.89 -1.30
N ASP A 66 -12.58 7.43 -0.69
CA ASP A 66 -13.57 8.25 -1.39
C ASP A 66 -12.97 9.55 -1.93
N GLY A 67 -13.31 9.91 -3.17
CA GLY A 67 -12.75 11.07 -3.88
C GLY A 67 -11.27 10.95 -4.28
N ARG A 68 -10.63 9.78 -4.15
CA ARG A 68 -9.24 9.55 -4.56
C ARG A 68 -9.14 8.81 -5.88
N SER A 69 -8.14 9.18 -6.69
CA SER A 69 -7.74 8.37 -7.83
C SER A 69 -6.88 7.20 -7.36
N HIS A 70 -7.14 6.00 -7.88
CA HIS A 70 -6.35 4.82 -7.57
C HIS A 70 -4.94 4.93 -8.16
N ALA A 71 -3.91 4.70 -7.34
CA ALA A 71 -2.52 4.66 -7.76
C ALA A 71 -1.83 3.43 -7.16
N ASN A 72 -1.23 2.61 -8.03
CA ASN A 72 -0.42 1.47 -7.59
C ASN A 72 0.97 1.96 -7.19
N LEU A 73 1.26 2.02 -5.89
CA LEU A 73 2.55 2.42 -5.34
C LEU A 73 3.25 1.21 -4.72
N PHE A 74 4.42 0.87 -5.24
CA PHE A 74 5.29 -0.14 -4.65
C PHE A 74 6.43 0.56 -3.90
N LEU A 75 6.56 0.27 -2.61
CA LEU A 75 7.62 0.81 -1.75
C LEU A 75 8.71 -0.23 -1.55
N ARG A 76 9.95 0.24 -1.35
CA ARG A 76 11.02 -0.61 -0.80
C ARG A 76 10.76 -0.80 0.69
N GLU A 77 11.25 -1.89 1.27
CA GLU A 77 11.09 -2.23 2.70
C GLU A 77 11.44 -1.06 3.64
N GLU A 78 12.58 -0.40 3.40
CA GLU A 78 13.01 0.79 4.16
C GLU A 78 11.96 1.91 4.15
N ALA A 79 11.35 2.18 3.00
CA ALA A 79 10.35 3.24 2.87
C ALA A 79 9.01 2.80 3.46
N GLU A 80 8.64 1.52 3.35
CA GLU A 80 7.44 0.98 3.97
C GLU A 80 7.51 1.05 5.50
N ALA A 81 8.63 0.61 6.10
CA ALA A 81 8.86 0.72 7.53
C ALA A 81 8.77 2.17 8.00
N HIS A 82 9.38 3.10 7.25
CA HIS A 82 9.28 4.53 7.59
C HIS A 82 7.85 5.07 7.53
N VAL A 83 7.01 4.58 6.61
CA VAL A 83 5.60 4.97 6.57
C VAL A 83 4.84 4.48 7.80
N GLU A 84 5.10 3.23 8.25
CA GLU A 84 4.51 2.70 9.49
C GLU A 84 4.95 3.51 10.71
N ASP A 85 6.24 3.83 10.82
CA ASP A 85 6.76 4.69 11.91
C ASP A 85 6.04 6.06 11.95
N VAL A 86 5.76 6.64 10.78
CA VAL A 86 5.03 7.91 10.69
C VAL A 86 3.56 7.73 11.06
N VAL A 87 2.91 6.62 10.69
CA VAL A 87 1.54 6.32 11.12
C VAL A 87 1.50 6.26 12.65
N ASP A 88 2.36 5.46 13.27
CA ASP A 88 2.43 5.31 14.74
C ASP A 88 2.67 6.67 15.43
N ALA A 89 3.62 7.47 14.92
CA ALA A 89 3.89 8.80 15.45
C ALA A 89 2.67 9.75 15.32
N MET A 90 1.90 9.64 14.24
CA MET A 90 0.69 10.45 14.06
C MET A 90 -0.46 9.96 14.95
N GLU A 91 -0.60 8.65 15.17
CA GLU A 91 -1.58 8.11 16.12
C GLU A 91 -1.28 8.55 17.55
N GLU A 92 0.00 8.54 17.96
CA GLU A 92 0.42 9.12 19.25
C GLU A 92 0.10 10.62 19.31
N THR A 93 0.35 11.36 18.23
CA THR A 93 0.09 12.81 18.17
C THR A 93 -1.41 13.15 18.29
N PHE A 94 -2.30 12.32 17.75
CA PHE A 94 -3.74 12.58 17.74
C PHE A 94 -4.52 11.82 18.82
N GLU A 95 -3.85 10.94 19.60
CA GLU A 95 -4.24 10.18 20.80
C GLU A 95 -5.51 9.30 20.72
N SER A 96 -6.58 9.80 20.11
CA SER A 96 -7.96 9.30 20.19
C SER A 96 -8.56 8.95 18.82
N GLU A 97 -7.70 8.88 17.80
CA GLU A 97 -8.09 8.65 16.41
C GLU A 97 -7.13 7.69 15.72
N THR A 98 -7.68 6.65 15.10
CA THR A 98 -6.94 5.83 14.15
C THR A 98 -6.54 6.67 12.96
N VAL A 99 -5.26 6.63 12.58
CA VAL A 99 -4.73 7.37 11.44
C VAL A 99 -4.56 6.40 10.28
N TYR A 100 -5.24 6.68 9.17
CA TYR A 100 -5.18 5.78 8.02
C TYR A 100 -3.87 5.96 7.23
N LYS A 101 -3.17 4.86 6.94
CA LYS A 101 -1.95 4.83 6.11
C LYS A 101 -2.10 5.56 4.77
N ILE A 102 -3.26 5.48 4.11
CA ILE A 102 -3.51 6.20 2.84
C ILE A 102 -3.49 7.72 3.06
N ASP A 103 -4.02 8.21 4.18
CA ASP A 103 -3.98 9.65 4.51
C ASP A 103 -2.57 10.10 4.83
N VAL A 104 -1.77 9.26 5.51
CA VAL A 104 -0.36 9.53 5.79
C VAL A 104 0.45 9.60 4.50
N LEU A 105 0.27 8.65 3.59
CA LEU A 105 0.94 8.66 2.29
C LEU A 105 0.58 9.91 1.48
N GLU A 106 -0.70 10.31 1.45
CA GLU A 106 -1.11 11.55 0.80
C GLU A 106 -0.46 12.78 1.46
N ALA A 107 -0.44 12.84 2.79
CA ALA A 107 0.19 13.92 3.55
C ALA A 107 1.70 14.01 3.30
N ILE A 108 2.41 12.87 3.20
CA ILE A 108 3.83 12.81 2.83
C ILE A 108 4.03 13.40 1.43
N VAL A 109 3.19 13.01 0.46
CA VAL A 109 3.27 13.54 -0.92
C VAL A 109 3.01 15.05 -0.96
N LEU A 110 2.02 15.54 -0.22
CA LEU A 110 1.67 16.96 -0.15
C LEU A 110 2.74 17.80 0.58
N ALA A 111 3.45 17.23 1.55
CA ALA A 111 4.50 17.90 2.30
C ALA A 111 5.88 17.80 1.62
N GLY A 112 6.16 16.76 0.83
CA GLY A 112 7.51 16.37 0.42
C GLY A 112 8.34 17.41 -0.35
N ASN A 113 7.71 18.42 -0.95
CA ASN A 113 8.40 19.49 -1.71
C ASN A 113 8.38 20.87 -1.03
N ASP A 114 7.81 20.97 0.18
CA ASP A 114 7.66 22.25 0.88
C ASP A 114 8.16 22.09 2.33
N PRO A 115 9.34 22.64 2.67
CA PRO A 115 9.92 22.50 4.00
C PRO A 115 9.11 23.22 5.09
N SER A 116 8.14 24.07 4.71
CA SER A 116 7.22 24.71 5.65
C SER A 116 6.01 23.84 6.00
N ARG A 117 5.83 22.71 5.30
CA ARG A 117 4.74 21.77 5.53
C ARG A 117 5.25 20.53 6.25
N THR A 118 4.45 20.07 7.20
CA THR A 118 4.68 18.79 7.87
C THR A 118 3.53 17.83 7.58
N VAL A 119 3.78 16.53 7.73
CA VAL A 119 2.73 15.50 7.63
C VAL A 119 1.60 15.79 8.61
N ALA A 120 1.93 16.18 9.85
CA ALA A 120 0.95 16.54 10.87
C ALA A 120 0.08 17.74 10.45
N ASP A 121 0.66 18.75 9.80
CA ASP A 121 -0.11 19.91 9.33
C ASP A 121 -1.09 19.54 8.21
N GLU A 122 -0.67 18.70 7.27
CA GLU A 122 -1.57 18.21 6.21
C GLU A 122 -2.67 17.32 6.78
N LEU A 123 -2.37 16.43 7.72
CA LEU A 123 -3.39 15.61 8.39
C LEU A 123 -4.38 16.48 9.20
N ARG A 124 -3.91 17.54 9.88
CA ARG A 124 -4.83 18.49 10.53
C ARG A 124 -5.74 19.17 9.53
N LYS A 125 -5.24 19.60 8.37
CA LYS A 125 -6.09 20.16 7.29
C LYS A 125 -7.13 19.15 6.79
N MET A 126 -6.79 17.86 6.78
CA MET A 126 -7.74 16.78 6.45
C MET A 126 -8.78 16.53 7.54
N GLY A 127 -8.56 16.98 8.78
CA GLY A 127 -9.51 16.89 9.89
C GLY A 127 -9.07 16.01 11.05
N TYR A 128 -7.81 15.59 11.11
CA TYR A 128 -7.27 14.87 12.27
C TYR A 128 -7.06 15.80 13.46
N GLY A 129 -7.33 15.29 14.66
CA GLY A 129 -7.14 16.02 15.92
C GLY A 129 -8.14 17.16 16.16
N MET A 130 -9.31 17.13 15.53
CA MET A 130 -10.37 18.14 15.68
C MET A 130 -11.54 17.70 16.60
N LYS A 131 -11.37 16.61 17.34
CA LYS A 131 -12.37 16.12 18.31
C LYS A 131 -12.43 16.95 19.59
#